data_AF-A0A2G8LGE6-F1
#
_entry.id   AF-A0A2G8LGE6-F1
#
_cell.length_a   1.000
_cell.length_b   1.000
_cell.length_c   1.000
_cell.angle_alpha   90.00
_cell.angle_beta   90.00
_cell.angle_gamma   90.00
#
_symmetry.space_group_name_H-M   'P 1'
#
loop_
_entity.id
_entity.type
_entity.pdbx_description
1 polymer ?
#
loop_
_entity_poly.entity_id
_entity_poly.type
_entity_poly.pdbx_seq_one_letter_code
_entity_poly.pdbx_strand_id
1 'polypeptide(L)'
;MVFDENKSWYLDDNIQTLAGKPNEVDKGDPEFEEGNLMHGINGLLYNNLKGLQVSFNQSTEWYLMGLGDEVDLHTVHFHGQTILYRHERQHVADVYELGPGVTAAVRMIADNPGEWLLHCHVNDHILGGMETTFIVNDPGIVEAVNRKQPGIDAHIMQAILGNIICQKKYV
;
A
#
# COMPACT_ATOMS: atom_id res chain seq x y z
N MET A 1 -0.74 2.09 8.88
CA MET A 1 -1.37 1.79 10.19
C MET A 1 -0.76 0.50 10.67
N VAL A 2 -0.44 0.42 11.95
CA VAL A 2 -0.17 -0.82 12.66
C VAL A 2 -1.49 -1.26 13.30
N PHE A 3 -2.10 -2.34 12.79
CA PHE A 3 -3.31 -2.88 13.38
C PHE A 3 -2.92 -3.77 14.56
N ASP A 4 -3.24 -3.33 15.77
CA ASP A 4 -2.95 -4.05 17.01
C ASP A 4 -4.10 -5.00 17.36
N GLU A 5 -3.96 -6.28 16.99
CA GLU A 5 -4.98 -7.30 17.29
C GLU A 5 -5.05 -7.63 18.80
N ASN A 6 -4.07 -7.25 19.61
CA ASN A 6 -4.13 -7.41 21.06
C ASN A 6 -5.24 -6.55 21.68
N LYS A 7 -5.61 -5.45 21.02
CA LYS A 7 -6.71 -4.55 21.42
C LYS A 7 -8.04 -4.89 20.75
N SER A 8 -8.08 -5.93 19.91
CA SER A 8 -9.26 -6.35 19.18
C SER A 8 -10.29 -7.00 20.09
N TRP A 9 -11.57 -6.70 19.85
CA TRP A 9 -12.69 -7.39 20.50
C TRP A 9 -12.71 -8.90 20.20
N TYR A 10 -12.03 -9.31 19.13
CA TYR A 10 -12.00 -10.69 18.64
C TYR A 10 -10.72 -11.43 19.05
N LEU A 11 -9.87 -10.87 19.91
CA LEU A 11 -8.61 -11.51 20.31
C LEU A 11 -8.84 -12.93 20.87
N ASP A 12 -9.82 -13.10 21.75
CA ASP A 12 -10.13 -14.41 22.34
C ASP A 12 -10.67 -15.42 21.32
N ASP A 13 -11.47 -14.96 20.36
CA ASP A 13 -12.01 -15.79 19.29
C ASP A 13 -10.89 -16.21 18.31
N ASN A 14 -9.99 -15.28 17.98
CA ASN A 14 -8.82 -15.53 17.14
C ASN A 14 -7.86 -16.52 17.80
N ILE A 15 -7.58 -16.39 19.11
CA ILE A 15 -6.77 -17.35 19.85
C ILE A 15 -7.41 -18.75 19.80
N GLN A 16 -8.72 -18.85 20.05
CA GLN A 16 -9.41 -20.14 20.03
C GLN A 16 -9.43 -20.81 18.65
N THR A 17 -9.45 -20.02 17.58
CA THR A 17 -9.62 -20.53 16.20
C THR A 17 -8.31 -20.72 15.45
N LEU A 18 -7.31 -19.86 15.69
CA LEU A 18 -6.07 -19.80 14.91
C LEU A 18 -4.86 -20.34 15.69
N ALA A 19 -4.84 -20.27 17.03
CA ALA A 19 -3.71 -20.78 17.78
C ALA A 19 -3.70 -22.30 17.75
N GLY A 20 -2.54 -22.90 17.47
CA GLY A 20 -2.39 -24.36 17.49
C GLY A 20 -2.63 -24.96 18.88
N LYS A 21 -2.41 -24.16 19.94
CA LYS A 21 -2.64 -24.54 21.34
C LYS A 21 -3.22 -23.37 22.15
N PRO A 22 -4.53 -23.08 22.04
CA PRO A 22 -5.13 -21.89 22.63
C PRO A 22 -4.95 -21.76 24.15
N ASN A 23 -4.94 -22.88 24.88
CA ASN A 23 -4.80 -22.89 26.34
C ASN A 23 -3.36 -22.63 26.84
N GLU A 24 -2.36 -22.66 25.95
CA GLU A 24 -0.95 -22.40 26.29
C GLU A 24 -0.53 -20.97 25.93
N VAL A 25 -1.43 -20.17 25.32
CA VAL A 25 -1.14 -18.79 24.93
C VAL A 25 -1.05 -17.89 26.16
N ASP A 26 0.11 -17.27 26.36
CA ASP A 26 0.28 -16.16 27.30
C ASP A 26 0.10 -14.84 26.54
N LYS A 27 -0.95 -14.09 26.87
CA LYS A 27 -1.24 -12.80 26.22
C LYS A 27 -0.28 -11.68 26.63
N GLY A 28 0.45 -11.85 27.74
CA GLY A 28 1.46 -10.88 28.19
C GLY A 28 2.86 -11.20 27.70
N ASP A 29 3.02 -12.26 26.89
CA ASP A 29 4.28 -12.59 26.27
C ASP A 29 4.61 -11.56 25.16
N PRO A 30 5.77 -10.88 25.21
CA PRO A 30 6.12 -9.86 24.22
C PRO A 30 6.18 -10.38 22.79
N GLU A 31 6.57 -11.65 22.57
CA GLU A 31 6.59 -12.23 21.22
C GLU A 31 5.17 -12.46 20.68
N PHE A 32 4.22 -12.84 21.55
CA PHE A 32 2.81 -12.91 21.21
C PHE A 32 2.22 -11.52 20.90
N GLU A 33 2.50 -10.52 21.73
CA GLU A 33 2.01 -9.16 21.52
C GLU A 33 2.51 -8.60 20.18
N GLU A 34 3.82 -8.73 19.92
CA GLU A 34 4.46 -8.30 18.67
C GLU A 34 3.90 -9.04 17.45
N GLY A 35 3.68 -10.35 17.56
CA GLY A 35 3.11 -11.17 16.48
C GLY A 35 1.69 -10.76 16.06
N ASN A 36 0.99 -9.99 16.91
CA ASN A 36 -0.35 -9.46 16.65
C ASN A 36 -0.32 -8.00 16.16
N LEU A 37 0.85 -7.39 15.98
CA LEU A 37 1.01 -6.07 15.36
C LEU A 37 1.09 -6.22 13.84
N MET A 38 0.02 -5.84 13.15
CA MET A 38 -0.10 -6.04 11.71
C MET A 38 0.21 -4.73 10.97
N HIS A 39 1.45 -4.59 10.49
CA HIS A 39 1.96 -3.38 9.83
C HIS A 39 1.49 -3.32 8.36
N GLY A 40 0.28 -2.82 8.12
CA GLY A 40 -0.37 -2.90 6.81
C GLY A 40 -0.64 -1.56 6.11
N ILE A 41 -0.78 -1.65 4.78
CA ILE A 41 -1.41 -0.60 3.95
C ILE A 41 -2.80 -1.11 3.58
N ASN A 42 -3.85 -0.38 3.98
CA ASN A 42 -5.26 -0.81 3.85
C ASN A 42 -5.54 -2.20 4.44
N GLY A 43 -4.86 -2.58 5.53
CA GLY A 43 -5.01 -3.88 6.19
C GLY A 43 -4.32 -5.05 5.48
N LEU A 44 -3.51 -4.78 4.44
CA LEU A 44 -2.77 -5.80 3.70
C LEU A 44 -1.27 -5.63 3.93
N LEU A 45 -0.60 -6.75 4.19
CA LEU A 45 0.81 -6.83 4.58
C LEU A 45 1.63 -7.50 3.48
N TYR A 46 2.96 -7.35 3.50
CA TYR A 46 3.92 -8.08 2.67
C TYR A 46 3.54 -8.07 1.18
N ASN A 47 3.24 -6.89 0.66
CA ASN A 47 2.84 -6.68 -0.73
C ASN A 47 1.58 -7.46 -1.15
N ASN A 48 0.62 -7.69 -0.24
CA ASN A 48 -0.68 -8.29 -0.59
C ASN A 48 -1.70 -7.27 -1.11
N LEU A 49 -1.49 -5.96 -0.92
CA LEU A 49 -2.26 -4.93 -1.61
C LEU A 49 -1.89 -4.93 -3.09
N LYS A 50 -2.87 -5.16 -3.97
CA LYS A 50 -2.70 -5.24 -5.42
C LYS A 50 -3.62 -4.27 -6.15
N GLY A 51 -3.24 -3.94 -7.37
CA GLY A 51 -4.10 -3.18 -8.28
C GLY A 51 -3.95 -1.67 -8.22
N LEU A 52 -2.94 -1.16 -7.51
CA LEU A 52 -2.57 0.25 -7.56
C LEU A 52 -1.94 0.56 -8.93
N GLN A 53 -2.63 1.37 -9.73
CA GLN A 53 -2.19 1.72 -11.07
C GLN A 53 -2.40 3.20 -11.33
N VAL A 54 -1.40 3.83 -11.96
CA VAL A 54 -1.45 5.21 -12.43
C VAL A 54 -1.02 5.25 -13.89
N SER A 55 -1.42 6.28 -14.62
CA SER A 55 -1.07 6.42 -16.04
C SER A 55 0.14 7.32 -16.21
N PHE A 56 1.04 6.93 -17.10
CA PHE A 56 2.19 7.73 -17.49
C PHE A 56 1.75 9.13 -17.98
N ASN A 57 2.47 10.15 -17.51
CA ASN A 57 2.29 11.55 -17.79
C ASN A 57 0.87 12.08 -17.50
N GLN A 58 0.13 11.42 -16.60
CA GLN A 58 -1.14 11.89 -16.09
C GLN A 58 -1.01 12.29 -14.62
N SER A 59 -1.83 13.27 -14.23
CA SER A 59 -1.93 13.66 -12.84
C SER A 59 -2.81 12.67 -12.08
N THR A 60 -2.32 12.17 -10.95
CA THR A 60 -3.07 11.33 -10.01
C THR A 60 -3.01 11.94 -8.62
N GLU A 61 -4.10 11.89 -7.87
CA GLU A 61 -4.14 12.30 -6.47
C GLU A 61 -4.18 11.07 -5.57
N TRP A 62 -3.27 11.05 -4.61
CA TRP A 62 -3.17 10.04 -3.57
C TRP A 62 -3.73 10.62 -2.27
N TYR A 63 -4.70 9.91 -1.71
CA TYR A 63 -5.31 10.26 -0.43
C TYR A 63 -4.68 9.39 0.64
N LEU A 64 -3.90 10.03 1.49
CA LEU A 64 -3.10 9.40 2.54
C LEU A 64 -3.75 9.66 3.89
N MET A 65 -3.72 8.65 4.76
CA MET A 65 -4.28 8.72 6.09
C MET A 65 -3.47 7.86 7.05
N GLY A 66 -2.91 8.51 8.08
CA GLY A 66 -2.35 7.85 9.25
C GLY A 66 -3.43 7.71 10.31
N LEU A 67 -3.59 6.52 10.87
CA LEU A 67 -4.54 6.21 11.94
C LEU A 67 -3.86 5.20 12.86
N GLY A 68 -4.24 5.22 14.12
CA GLY A 68 -3.73 4.32 15.16
C GLY A 68 -3.24 5.11 16.38
N ASP A 69 -2.19 4.65 17.04
CA ASP A 69 -1.68 5.24 18.29
C ASP A 69 -0.26 5.84 18.14
N GLU A 70 0.50 5.98 19.22
CA GLU A 70 1.81 6.66 19.19
C GLU A 70 2.83 5.99 18.25
N VAL A 71 2.72 4.68 18.01
CA VAL A 71 3.63 3.99 17.08
C VAL A 71 3.29 4.26 15.61
N ASP A 72 2.12 4.85 15.32
CA ASP A 72 1.66 5.15 13.97
C ASP A 72 2.24 6.43 13.36
N LEU A 73 3.57 6.56 13.47
CA LEU A 73 4.37 7.50 12.70
C LEU A 73 4.82 6.82 11.41
N HIS A 74 4.20 7.16 10.30
CA HIS A 74 4.51 6.57 9.00
C HIS A 74 5.18 7.57 8.08
N THR A 75 6.20 7.13 7.37
CA THR A 75 6.89 7.93 6.34
C THR A 75 6.70 7.25 5.00
N VAL A 76 5.62 7.61 4.30
CA VAL A 76 5.20 6.98 3.05
C VAL A 76 6.13 7.39 1.92
N HIS A 77 6.81 6.42 1.32
CA HIS A 77 7.80 6.65 0.27
C HIS A 77 7.34 6.05 -1.07
N PHE A 78 7.29 6.89 -2.10
CA PHE A 78 6.95 6.50 -3.47
C PHE A 78 8.22 6.31 -4.29
N HIS A 79 8.66 5.06 -4.48
CA HIS A 79 9.86 4.80 -5.28
C HIS A 79 9.68 5.25 -6.73
N GLY A 80 10.76 5.80 -7.29
CA GLY A 80 10.82 6.16 -8.72
C GLY A 80 9.90 7.29 -9.16
N GLN A 81 9.14 7.91 -8.25
CA GLN A 81 8.20 9.00 -8.51
C GLN A 81 8.42 10.15 -7.53
N THR A 82 7.88 11.32 -7.86
CA THR A 82 7.76 12.43 -6.92
C THR A 82 6.30 12.84 -6.74
N ILE A 83 6.01 13.36 -5.56
CA ILE A 83 4.73 13.91 -5.16
C ILE A 83 4.84 15.42 -4.92
N LEU A 84 3.73 16.09 -5.20
CA LEU A 84 3.48 17.50 -5.00
C LEU A 84 2.42 17.64 -3.91
N TYR A 85 2.72 18.37 -2.86
CA TYR A 85 1.73 18.67 -1.82
C TYR A 85 1.82 20.14 -1.41
N ARG A 86 0.72 20.62 -0.83
CA ARG A 86 0.58 22.01 -0.39
C ARG A 86 0.34 22.06 1.10
N HIS A 87 1.21 22.77 1.79
CA HIS A 87 0.95 23.25 3.15
C HIS A 87 0.85 24.78 3.07
N GLU A 88 1.87 25.52 3.49
CA GLU A 88 1.95 26.99 3.28
C GLU A 88 2.38 27.34 1.85
N ARG A 89 3.26 26.51 1.27
CA ARG A 89 3.75 26.61 -0.10
C ARG A 89 3.65 25.26 -0.80
N GLN A 90 3.96 25.24 -2.08
CA GLN A 90 4.06 23.99 -2.83
C GLN A 90 5.41 23.33 -2.53
N HIS A 91 5.36 22.04 -2.20
CA HIS A 91 6.52 21.22 -1.93
C HIS A 91 6.60 20.09 -2.95
N VAL A 92 7.82 19.65 -3.26
CA VAL A 92 8.11 18.45 -4.04
C VAL A 92 8.90 17.52 -3.15
N ALA A 93 8.47 16.27 -3.04
CA ALA A 93 9.16 15.23 -2.28
C ALA A 93 8.85 13.85 -2.88
N ASP A 94 9.54 12.82 -2.44
CA ASP A 94 9.23 11.40 -2.67
C ASP A 94 8.65 10.73 -1.42
N VAL A 95 8.84 11.37 -0.25
CA VAL A 95 8.33 10.92 1.05
C VAL A 95 7.28 11.90 1.62
N TYR A 96 6.26 11.37 2.29
CA TYR A 96 5.30 12.13 3.09
C TYR A 96 5.16 11.54 4.49
N GLU A 97 5.16 12.41 5.51
CA GLU A 97 5.00 12.02 6.92
C GLU A 97 3.51 12.00 7.32
N LEU A 98 3.07 10.89 7.91
CA LEU A 98 1.72 10.68 8.41
C LEU A 98 1.81 10.30 9.89
N GLY A 99 1.42 11.24 10.75
CA GLY A 99 1.15 10.92 12.14
C GLY A 99 -0.25 10.37 12.37
N PRO A 100 -0.57 9.97 13.61
CA PRO A 100 -1.90 9.48 13.97
C PRO A 100 -2.98 10.54 13.75
N GLY A 101 -4.02 10.20 13.00
CA GLY A 101 -5.12 11.11 12.65
C GLY A 101 -4.79 12.12 11.55
N VAL A 102 -3.56 12.13 11.02
CA VAL A 102 -3.17 13.02 9.92
C VAL A 102 -3.71 12.48 8.60
N THR A 103 -4.31 13.36 7.81
CA THR A 103 -4.72 13.08 6.43
C THR A 103 -4.04 14.04 5.47
N ALA A 104 -3.76 13.58 4.27
CA ALA A 104 -3.16 14.39 3.23
C ALA A 104 -3.66 14.00 1.84
N ALA A 105 -3.79 14.98 0.96
CA ALA A 105 -3.96 14.76 -0.46
C ALA A 105 -2.68 15.22 -1.16
N VAL A 106 -1.98 14.28 -1.81
CA VAL A 106 -0.74 14.55 -2.52
C VAL A 106 -0.93 14.23 -4.00
N ARG A 107 -0.38 15.06 -4.88
CA ARG A 107 -0.50 14.90 -6.32
C ARG A 107 0.77 14.30 -6.90
N MET A 108 0.63 13.31 -7.75
CA MET A 108 1.72 12.72 -8.53
C MET A 108 1.52 13.04 -10.01
N ILE A 109 2.60 13.32 -10.73
CA ILE A 109 2.65 13.29 -12.19
C ILE A 109 3.60 12.16 -12.53
N ALA A 110 3.06 11.01 -12.93
CA ALA A 110 3.87 9.80 -13.05
C ALA A 110 4.73 9.83 -14.32
N ASP A 111 6.03 10.00 -14.21
CA ASP A 111 6.95 10.24 -15.33
C ASP A 111 7.94 9.10 -15.58
N ASN A 112 7.86 8.04 -14.77
CA ASN A 112 8.76 6.90 -14.85
C ASN A 112 7.96 5.59 -14.91
N PRO A 113 7.66 5.06 -16.12
CA PRO A 113 6.90 3.82 -16.31
C PRO A 113 7.56 2.60 -15.68
N GLY A 114 6.77 1.71 -15.08
CA GLY A 114 7.27 0.50 -14.43
C GLY A 114 6.44 0.08 -13.22
N GLU A 115 6.90 -0.97 -12.54
CA GLU A 115 6.39 -1.38 -11.23
C GLU A 115 7.33 -0.81 -10.15
N TRP A 116 6.74 -0.11 -9.18
CA TRP A 116 7.47 0.63 -8.15
C TRP A 116 7.00 0.26 -6.75
N LEU A 117 7.93 0.27 -5.80
CA LEU A 117 7.66 0.04 -4.38
C LEU A 117 7.01 1.27 -3.74
N LEU A 118 5.97 1.04 -2.96
CA LEU A 118 5.34 1.98 -2.04
C LEU A 118 5.44 1.38 -0.64
N HIS A 119 6.18 2.01 0.26
CA HIS A 119 6.41 1.46 1.59
C HIS A 119 6.56 2.54 2.65
N CYS A 120 6.50 2.12 3.91
CA CYS A 120 6.91 2.96 5.04
C CYS A 120 8.43 2.93 5.20
N HIS A 121 9.06 4.09 5.36
CA HIS A 121 10.51 4.20 5.60
C HIS A 121 10.91 3.96 7.08
N VAL A 122 9.94 3.78 7.99
CA VAL A 122 10.22 3.33 9.36
C VAL A 122 10.64 1.87 9.32
N ASN A 123 11.85 1.58 9.81
CA ASN A 123 12.51 0.29 9.65
C ASN A 123 11.69 -0.88 10.24
N ASP A 124 11.08 -0.65 11.39
CA ASP A 124 10.19 -1.62 12.02
C ASP A 124 8.97 -1.92 11.15
N HIS A 125 8.31 -0.88 10.64
CA HIS A 125 7.07 -1.03 9.87
C HIS A 125 7.29 -1.74 8.53
N ILE A 126 8.40 -1.49 7.83
CA ILE A 126 8.70 -2.23 6.59
C ILE A 126 9.01 -3.70 6.87
N LEU A 127 9.77 -4.01 7.93
CA LEU A 127 10.06 -5.39 8.32
C LEU A 127 8.80 -6.14 8.75
N GLY A 128 7.86 -5.45 9.41
CA GLY A 128 6.51 -5.93 9.72
C GLY A 128 5.57 -6.05 8.51
N GLY A 129 6.01 -5.68 7.30
CA GLY A 129 5.28 -5.91 6.05
C GLY A 129 4.53 -4.69 5.49
N MET A 130 4.82 -3.47 5.95
CA MET A 130 4.16 -2.25 5.45
C MET A 130 4.73 -1.80 4.10
N GLU A 131 4.43 -2.60 3.09
CA GLU A 131 4.90 -2.43 1.71
C GLU A 131 3.89 -2.97 0.69
N THR A 132 3.91 -2.37 -0.49
CA THR A 132 3.12 -2.78 -1.66
C THR A 132 3.79 -2.27 -2.93
N THR A 133 3.33 -2.71 -4.09
CA THR A 133 3.73 -2.16 -5.38
C THR A 133 2.60 -1.41 -6.06
N PHE A 134 2.96 -0.41 -6.86
CA PHE A 134 2.06 0.25 -7.80
C PHE A 134 2.68 0.30 -9.19
N ILE A 135 1.82 0.35 -10.20
CA ILE A 135 2.25 0.30 -11.61
C ILE A 135 2.02 1.67 -12.25
N VAL A 136 3.03 2.17 -12.93
CA VAL A 136 2.91 3.30 -13.87
C VAL A 136 2.79 2.75 -15.28
N ASN A 137 1.57 2.78 -15.81
CA ASN A 137 1.24 2.26 -17.12
C ASN A 137 1.55 3.29 -18.22
N ASP A 138 2.43 2.94 -19.15
CA ASP A 138 2.61 3.68 -20.40
C ASP A 138 1.94 2.92 -21.57
N PRO A 139 0.85 3.46 -22.15
CA PRO A 139 0.22 2.89 -23.33
C PRO A 139 1.21 2.63 -24.49
N GLY A 140 2.21 3.51 -24.65
CA GLY A 140 3.22 3.36 -25.70
C GLY A 140 4.14 2.14 -25.49
N ILE A 141 4.46 1.80 -24.24
CA ILE A 141 5.22 0.60 -23.89
C ILE A 141 4.34 -0.64 -24.09
N VAL A 142 3.09 -0.62 -23.61
CA VAL A 142 2.15 -1.74 -23.76
C VAL A 142 1.95 -2.09 -25.22
N GLU A 143 1.73 -1.08 -26.08
CA GLU A 143 1.64 -1.28 -27.53
C GLU A 143 2.93 -1.83 -28.14
N ALA A 144 4.10 -1.36 -27.70
CA ALA A 144 5.39 -1.85 -28.21
C ALA A 144 5.67 -3.31 -27.83
N VAL A 145 5.27 -3.73 -26.62
CA VAL A 145 5.32 -5.13 -26.18
C VAL A 145 4.36 -5.98 -27.02
N ASN A 146 3.12 -5.54 -27.18
CA ASN A 146 2.12 -6.23 -28.00
C ASN A 146 2.57 -6.43 -29.46
N ARG A 147 3.28 -5.44 -30.04
CA ARG A 147 3.86 -5.56 -31.40
C ARG A 147 5.01 -6.58 -31.49
N LYS A 148 5.73 -6.85 -30.39
CA LYS A 148 6.85 -7.80 -30.35
C LYS A 148 6.43 -9.24 -30.03
N GLN A 149 5.23 -9.47 -29.51
CA GLN A 149 4.66 -10.81 -29.25
C GLN A 149 3.29 -11.00 -29.93
N PRO A 150 3.22 -10.96 -31.27
CA PRO A 150 1.97 -11.23 -31.98
C PRO A 150 1.66 -12.73 -31.93
N GLY A 151 0.93 -13.21 -30.92
CA GLY A 151 0.44 -14.59 -30.90
C GLY A 151 0.38 -15.33 -29.56
N ILE A 152 0.59 -14.67 -28.42
CA ILE A 152 0.23 -15.26 -27.11
C ILE A 152 -1.21 -14.84 -26.83
N ASP A 153 -2.11 -15.81 -26.92
CA ASP A 153 -3.57 -15.65 -27.03
C ASP A 153 -4.17 -14.58 -26.11
N ALA A 154 -5.05 -13.76 -26.71
CA ALA A 154 -5.87 -12.73 -26.08
C ALA A 154 -6.73 -13.22 -24.90
N HIS A 155 -6.81 -14.53 -24.66
CA HIS A 155 -7.46 -15.15 -23.50
C HIS A 155 -6.71 -14.96 -22.18
N ILE A 156 -5.37 -14.85 -22.19
CA ILE A 156 -4.59 -14.69 -20.95
C ILE A 156 -4.64 -13.22 -20.47
N MET A 157 -4.71 -12.25 -21.38
CA MET A 157 -4.70 -10.82 -21.03
C MET A 157 -6.03 -10.32 -20.42
N GLN A 158 -7.15 -11.02 -20.67
CA GLN A 158 -8.43 -10.67 -20.06
C GLN A 158 -8.49 -11.02 -18.56
N ALA A 159 -7.60 -11.89 -18.07
CA ALA A 159 -7.47 -12.21 -16.65
C ALA A 159 -6.68 -11.14 -15.86
N ILE A 160 -5.81 -10.36 -16.51
CA ILE A 160 -4.98 -9.33 -15.85
C ILE A 160 -5.71 -7.96 -15.82
N LEU A 161 -6.55 -7.68 -16.82
CA LEU A 161 -7.27 -6.39 -16.93
C LEU A 161 -8.72 -6.45 -16.41
N GLY A 162 -9.25 -7.63 -16.07
CA GLY A 162 -10.68 -7.85 -15.82
C GLY A 162 -11.25 -7.49 -14.45
N ASN A 163 -10.44 -7.16 -13.44
CA ASN A 163 -10.92 -7.07 -12.04
C ASN A 163 -10.61 -5.76 -11.30
N ILE A 164 -10.35 -4.64 -11.97
CA ILE A 164 -10.17 -3.36 -11.26
C ILE A 164 -10.95 -2.24 -11.98
N ILE A 165 -12.19 -2.06 -11.54
CA ILE A 165 -13.01 -0.90 -11.86
C ILE A 165 -12.39 0.29 -11.12
N CYS A 166 -11.61 1.11 -11.81
CA CYS A 166 -11.35 2.48 -11.37
C CYS A 166 -12.60 3.31 -11.68
N GLN A 167 -13.35 3.72 -10.64
CA GLN A 167 -14.42 4.69 -10.80
C GLN A 167 -13.82 6.05 -11.21
N LYS A 168 -13.92 6.37 -12.51
CA LYS A 168 -13.79 7.74 -13.00
C LYS A 168 -14.86 8.61 -12.34
N LYS A 169 -14.47 9.52 -11.46
CA LYS A 169 -15.27 10.73 -11.20
C LYS A 169 -14.93 11.74 -12.29
N TYR A 170 -15.89 11.98 -13.18
CA TYR A 170 -15.92 13.20 -13.98
C TYR A 170 -16.40 14.33 -13.07
N VAL A 171 -15.62 15.41 -13.01
CA VAL A 171 -16.11 16.75 -12.70
C VAL A 171 -15.71 17.64 -13.86
#